data_AF-A0A2N6A3N7-F1
#
_entry.id   AF-A0A2N6A3N7-F1
#
_cell.length_a   1.000
_cell.length_b   1.000
_cell.length_c   1.000
_cell.angle_alpha   90.00
_cell.angle_beta   90.00
_cell.angle_gamma   90.00
#
_symmetry.space_group_name_H-M   'P 1'
#
loop_
_entity.id
_entity.type
_entity.pdbx_description
1 polymer ?
#
loop_
_entity_poly.entity_id
_entity_poly.type
_entity_poly.pdbx_seq_one_letter_code
_entity_poly.pdbx_strand_id
1 'polypeptide(L)'
;MSIENPFENQGHEDGVEKEISIESTTSFQEAIANGSLEQAETWLEEAKNLEQYDDRWLDHRERDLFKAYYQAEDWIGAKRIVEKTKNPDSQAGRKARLEELSGMKYEEI
;
A
#
# COMPACT_ATOMS: atom_id res chain seq x y z
N MET A 1 -17.57 -21.02 54.09
CA MET A 1 -16.50 -20.42 53.27
C MET A 1 -16.04 -21.46 52.28
N SER A 2 -16.46 -21.31 51.03
CA SER A 2 -15.72 -21.70 49.82
C SER A 2 -16.37 -20.89 48.71
N ILE A 3 -15.55 -20.06 48.09
CA ILE A 3 -15.94 -18.96 47.20
C ILE A 3 -16.24 -19.57 45.83
N GLU A 4 -17.43 -19.28 45.30
CA GLU A 4 -17.78 -19.55 43.91
C GLU A 4 -16.93 -18.63 43.03
N ASN A 5 -16.04 -19.21 42.23
CA ASN A 5 -15.39 -18.53 41.12
C ASN A 5 -16.16 -18.86 39.83
N PRO A 6 -17.04 -17.97 39.33
CA PRO A 6 -17.50 -18.06 37.97
C PRO A 6 -16.37 -17.61 37.04
N PHE A 7 -15.86 -18.56 36.27
CA PHE A 7 -14.89 -18.34 35.21
C PHE A 7 -15.49 -17.37 34.17
N GLU A 8 -15.13 -16.10 34.27
CA GLU A 8 -15.19 -15.15 33.16
C GLU A 8 -14.24 -15.63 32.07
N ASN A 9 -14.79 -15.99 30.91
CA ASN A 9 -14.14 -15.68 29.64
C ASN A 9 -15.18 -15.76 28.52
N GLN A 10 -15.90 -14.65 28.31
CA GLN A 10 -16.58 -14.41 27.05
C GLN A 10 -15.49 -14.21 25.99
N GLY A 11 -15.34 -15.19 25.11
CA GLY A 11 -14.55 -15.05 23.89
C GLY A 11 -15.17 -13.98 23.02
N HIS A 12 -14.69 -12.76 23.18
CA HIS A 12 -14.93 -11.66 22.27
C HIS A 12 -14.00 -11.87 21.07
N GLU A 13 -14.49 -12.57 20.06
CA GLU A 13 -13.89 -12.59 18.72
C GLU A 13 -14.29 -11.29 18.02
N ASP A 14 -13.76 -10.17 18.51
CA ASP A 14 -13.79 -8.93 17.76
C ASP A 14 -12.69 -9.01 16.71
N GLY A 15 -13.12 -9.10 15.45
CA GLY A 15 -12.27 -8.94 14.30
C GLY A 15 -11.48 -7.65 14.45
N VAL A 16 -10.17 -7.79 14.63
CA VAL A 16 -9.25 -6.66 14.61
C VAL A 16 -9.20 -6.18 13.16
N GLU A 17 -10.19 -5.36 12.79
CA GLU A 17 -9.98 -4.32 11.81
C GLU A 17 -8.85 -3.48 12.38
N LYS A 18 -7.61 -3.80 11.98
CA LYS A 18 -6.47 -2.94 12.25
C LYS A 18 -6.85 -1.61 11.64
N GLU A 19 -7.34 -0.69 12.47
CA GLU A 19 -7.46 0.72 12.12
C GLU A 19 -6.10 1.10 11.54
N ILE A 20 -6.08 1.31 10.24
CA ILE A 20 -4.88 1.68 9.53
C ILE A 20 -4.60 3.11 9.97
N SER A 21 -3.81 3.25 11.04
CA SER A 21 -3.44 4.54 11.57
C SER A 21 -2.48 5.20 10.57
N ILE A 22 -3.03 6.03 9.67
CA ILE A 22 -2.26 6.78 8.66
C ILE A 22 -1.49 7.94 9.32
N GLU A 23 -1.55 8.10 10.64
CA GLU A 23 -0.72 9.07 11.38
C GLU A 23 0.80 8.80 11.21
N SER A 24 1.17 7.58 10.83
CA SER A 24 2.57 7.21 10.57
C SER A 24 2.73 6.43 9.27
N THR A 25 3.79 6.75 8.53
CA THR A 25 4.22 5.95 7.35
C THR A 25 4.75 4.57 7.73
N THR A 26 4.82 4.24 9.02
CA THR A 26 5.35 2.97 9.52
C THR A 26 4.58 1.78 8.97
N SER A 27 3.23 1.79 9.03
CA SER A 27 2.43 0.66 8.52
C SER A 27 2.58 0.47 7.00
N PHE A 28 2.78 1.56 6.26
CA PHE A 28 3.09 1.51 4.82
C PHE A 28 4.45 0.87 4.56
N GLN A 29 5.48 1.28 5.30
CA GLN A 29 6.82 0.73 5.18
C GLN A 29 6.90 -0.74 5.60
N GLU A 30 6.19 -1.12 6.66
CA GLU A 30 6.07 -2.51 7.09
C GLU A 30 5.38 -3.37 6.04
N ALA A 31 4.29 -2.89 5.42
CA ALA A 31 3.61 -3.60 4.34
C ALA A 31 4.55 -3.83 3.14
N ILE A 32 5.33 -2.82 2.75
CA ILE A 32 6.37 -2.97 1.71
C ILE A 32 7.42 -3.99 2.13
N ALA A 33 7.95 -3.87 3.35
CA ALA A 33 9.03 -4.72 3.86
C ALA A 33 8.63 -6.20 3.96
N ASN A 34 7.35 -6.47 4.28
CA ASN A 34 6.80 -7.82 4.37
C ASN A 34 6.30 -8.37 3.02
N GLY A 35 6.43 -7.60 1.92
CA GLY A 35 5.93 -7.99 0.60
C GLY A 35 4.40 -7.94 0.48
N SER A 36 3.70 -7.37 1.45
CA SER A 36 2.25 -7.19 1.46
C SER A 36 1.86 -5.97 0.62
N LEU A 37 2.19 -5.98 -0.66
CA LEU A 37 2.11 -4.80 -1.54
C LEU A 37 0.67 -4.32 -1.74
N GLU A 38 -0.31 -5.22 -1.79
CA GLU A 38 -1.73 -4.83 -1.86
C GLU A 38 -2.19 -4.06 -0.61
N GLN A 39 -1.66 -4.40 0.57
CA GLN A 39 -1.96 -3.64 1.79
C GLN A 39 -1.32 -2.24 1.73
N ALA A 40 -0.12 -2.13 1.17
CA ALA A 40 0.54 -0.84 0.95
C ALA A 40 -0.21 -0.01 -0.11
N GLU A 41 -0.78 -0.64 -1.14
CA GLU A 41 -1.65 0.01 -2.14
C GLU A 41 -2.92 0.55 -1.50
N THR A 42 -3.65 -0.26 -0.74
CA THR A 42 -4.85 0.20 0.00
C THR A 42 -4.51 1.35 0.94
N TRP A 43 -3.41 1.25 1.69
CA TRP A 43 -2.96 2.33 2.58
C TRP A 43 -2.74 3.65 1.82
N LEU A 44 -2.13 3.58 0.64
CA LEU A 44 -1.85 4.75 -0.18
C LEU A 44 -3.13 5.36 -0.76
N GLU A 45 -4.10 4.54 -1.17
CA GLU A 45 -5.39 5.02 -1.64
C GLU A 45 -6.19 5.71 -0.53
N GLU A 46 -6.17 5.17 0.68
CA GLU A 46 -6.75 5.84 1.86
C GLU A 46 -6.03 7.17 2.14
N ALA A 47 -4.70 7.20 2.06
CA ALA A 47 -3.92 8.42 2.25
C ALA A 47 -4.25 9.51 1.20
N LYS A 48 -4.59 9.13 -0.04
CA LYS A 48 -5.02 10.08 -1.10
C LYS A 48 -6.33 10.80 -0.78
N ASN A 49 -7.14 10.26 0.14
CA ASN A 49 -8.42 10.86 0.56
C ASN A 49 -8.25 11.82 1.76
N LEU A 50 -7.05 11.90 2.35
CA LEU A 50 -6.78 12.75 3.49
C LEU A 50 -6.18 14.10 3.06
N GLU A 51 -6.84 15.20 3.39
CA GLU A 51 -6.43 16.57 3.00
C GLU A 51 -5.07 17.00 3.57
N GLN A 52 -4.56 16.31 4.59
CA GLN A 52 -3.28 16.61 5.21
C GLN A 52 -2.06 16.24 4.36
N TYR A 53 -2.24 15.42 3.31
CA TYR A 53 -1.16 15.00 2.43
C TYR A 53 -1.22 15.72 1.10
N ASP A 54 -0.13 16.41 0.77
CA ASP A 54 0.00 17.08 -0.52
C ASP A 54 0.36 16.09 -1.65
N ASP A 55 0.17 16.54 -2.89
CA ASP A 55 0.44 15.74 -4.09
C ASP A 55 1.89 15.28 -4.18
N ARG A 56 2.84 16.06 -3.64
CA ARG A 56 4.28 15.71 -3.68
C ARG A 56 4.57 14.57 -2.72
N TRP A 57 3.98 14.59 -1.54
CA TRP A 57 4.09 13.53 -0.56
C TRP A 57 3.48 12.24 -1.10
N LEU A 58 2.29 12.33 -1.72
CA LEU A 58 1.62 11.18 -2.34
C LEU A 58 2.45 10.60 -3.49
N ASP A 59 3.01 11.45 -4.35
CA ASP A 59 3.89 11.02 -5.45
C ASP A 59 5.14 10.26 -4.95
N HIS A 60 5.73 10.70 -3.83
CA HIS A 60 6.83 9.97 -3.21
C HIS A 60 6.41 8.57 -2.73
N ARG A 61 5.21 8.43 -2.15
CA ARG A 61 4.70 7.11 -1.72
C ARG A 61 4.35 6.22 -2.91
N GLU A 62 3.76 6.77 -3.98
CA GLU A 62 3.52 6.06 -5.24
C GLU A 62 4.83 5.54 -5.84
N ARG A 63 5.90 6.34 -5.79
CA ARG A 63 7.22 5.91 -6.26
C ARG A 63 7.78 4.74 -5.44
N ASP A 64 7.64 4.79 -4.12
CA ASP A 64 8.12 3.73 -3.23
C ASP A 64 7.35 2.42 -3.47
N LEU A 65 6.03 2.51 -3.66
CA LEU A 65 5.19 1.35 -3.95
C LEU A 65 5.44 0.78 -5.36
N PHE A 66 5.56 1.64 -6.38
CA PHE A 66 5.96 1.25 -7.73
C PHE A 66 7.29 0.49 -7.72
N LYS A 67 8.25 0.97 -6.92
CA LYS A 67 9.52 0.31 -6.71
C LYS A 67 9.38 -1.06 -6.08
N ALA A 68 8.57 -1.19 -5.04
CA ALA A 68 8.33 -2.47 -4.41
C ALA A 68 7.74 -3.50 -5.40
N TYR A 69 6.77 -3.10 -6.22
CA TYR A 69 6.18 -3.98 -7.24
C TYR A 69 7.18 -4.46 -8.29
N TYR A 70 7.96 -3.55 -8.90
CA TYR A 70 8.93 -3.99 -9.91
C TYR A 70 10.07 -4.81 -9.32
N GLN A 71 10.44 -4.58 -8.04
CA GLN A 71 11.46 -5.40 -7.35
C GLN A 71 10.96 -6.81 -7.05
N ALA A 72 9.65 -6.98 -6.90
CA ALA A 72 8.98 -8.26 -6.79
C ALA A 72 8.64 -8.89 -8.16
N GLU A 73 9.04 -8.25 -9.27
CA GLU A 73 8.69 -8.64 -10.65
C GLU A 73 7.16 -8.73 -10.90
N ASP A 74 6.36 -8.06 -10.07
CA ASP A 74 4.91 -7.92 -10.26
C ASP A 74 4.63 -6.73 -11.17
N TRP A 75 4.74 -6.97 -12.47
CA TRP A 75 4.55 -5.96 -13.51
C TRP A 75 3.10 -5.44 -13.57
N ILE A 76 2.12 -6.30 -13.28
CA ILE A 76 0.70 -5.94 -13.26
C ILE A 76 0.42 -4.98 -12.10
N GLY A 77 0.97 -5.28 -10.91
CA GLY A 77 0.90 -4.38 -9.76
C GLY A 77 1.62 -3.05 -10.03
N ALA A 78 2.81 -3.09 -10.60
CA ALA A 78 3.54 -1.88 -10.98
C ALA A 78 2.74 -1.01 -11.96
N LYS A 79 2.08 -1.63 -12.95
CA LYS A 79 1.21 -0.95 -13.93
C LYS A 79 0.03 -0.26 -13.26
N ARG A 80 -0.65 -0.91 -12.30
CA ARG A 80 -1.75 -0.27 -11.55
C ARG A 80 -1.30 1.03 -10.89
N ILE A 81 -0.09 1.07 -10.32
CA ILE A 81 0.45 2.29 -9.72
C ILE A 81 0.69 3.39 -10.77
N VAL A 82 1.15 3.04 -11.96
CA VAL A 82 1.29 3.99 -13.07
C VAL A 82 -0.07 4.56 -13.46
N GLU A 83 -1.09 3.73 -13.61
CA GLU A 83 -2.45 4.15 -14.01
C GLU A 83 -3.10 5.05 -12.94
N LYS A 84 -2.84 4.77 -11.67
CA LYS A 84 -3.37 5.54 -10.53
C LYS A 84 -2.56 6.80 -10.18
N THR A 85 -1.39 7.00 -10.80
CA THR A 85 -0.58 8.20 -10.60
C THR A 85 -1.32 9.43 -11.14
N LYS A 86 -1.54 10.43 -10.26
CA LYS A 86 -2.24 11.66 -10.65
C LYS A 86 -1.38 12.62 -11.49
N ASN A 87 -0.09 12.71 -11.19
CA ASN A 87 0.82 13.63 -11.87
C ASN A 87 1.19 13.09 -13.27
N PRO A 88 0.89 13.79 -14.37
CA PRO A 88 1.16 13.31 -15.73
C PRO A 88 2.65 13.08 -16.02
N ASP A 89 3.54 13.94 -15.51
CA ASP A 89 4.99 13.82 -15.72
C ASP A 89 5.52 12.59 -14.97
N SER A 90 5.09 12.40 -13.72
CA SER A 90 5.43 11.20 -12.96
C SER A 90 4.87 9.93 -13.61
N GLN A 91 3.64 9.97 -14.12
CA GLN A 91 3.01 8.85 -14.81
C GLN A 91 3.79 8.46 -16.06
N ALA A 92 4.15 9.43 -16.91
CA ALA A 92 4.95 9.20 -18.10
C ALA A 92 6.33 8.61 -17.76
N GLY A 93 6.99 9.13 -16.72
CA GLY A 93 8.26 8.63 -16.23
C GLY A 93 8.18 7.19 -15.71
N ARG A 94 7.15 6.86 -14.90
CA ARG A 94 6.94 5.50 -14.38
C ARG A 94 6.56 4.52 -15.49
N LYS A 95 5.75 4.94 -16.47
CA LYS A 95 5.43 4.15 -17.66
C LYS A 95 6.68 3.74 -18.42
N ALA A 96 7.51 4.71 -18.80
CA ALA A 96 8.76 4.43 -19.52
C ALA A 96 9.70 3.53 -18.72
N ARG A 97 9.78 3.76 -17.40
CA ARG A 97 10.58 2.92 -16.51
C ARG A 97 10.06 1.49 -16.41
N LEU A 98 8.74 1.29 -16.43
CA LEU A 98 8.13 -0.03 -16.38
C LEU A 98 8.41 -0.83 -17.66
N GLU A 99 8.35 -0.19 -18.82
CA GLU A 99 8.71 -0.81 -20.11
C GLU A 99 10.20 -1.21 -20.12
N GLU A 100 11.08 -0.32 -19.66
CA GLU A 100 12.52 -0.60 -19.55
C GLU A 100 12.82 -1.80 -18.64
N LEU A 101 12.19 -1.84 -17.46
CA LEU A 101 12.44 -2.88 -16.45
C LEU A 101 11.83 -4.24 -16.83
N SER A 102 10.64 -4.24 -17.41
CA SER A 102 9.92 -5.47 -17.77
C SER A 102 10.38 -6.06 -19.11
N GLY A 103 10.97 -5.24 -20.00
CA GLY A 103 11.31 -5.63 -21.37
C GLY A 103 10.10 -5.81 -22.29
N MET A 104 8.89 -5.45 -21.82
CA MET A 104 7.63 -5.52 -22.55
C MET A 104 7.13 -4.12 -22.88
N LYS A 105 6.31 -3.97 -23.92
CA LYS A 105 5.58 -2.71 -24.11
C LYS A 105 4.52 -2.58 -23.03
N TYR A 106 4.22 -1.36 -22.60
CA TYR A 106 3.27 -1.11 -21.51
C TYR A 106 1.87 -1.69 -21.78
N GLU A 107 1.48 -1.74 -23.05
CA GLU A 107 0.22 -2.33 -23.51
C GLU A 107 0.18 -3.85 -23.37
N GLU A 108 1.34 -4.50 -23.32
CA GLU A 108 1.52 -5.96 -23.21
C GLU A 108 1.71 -6.45 -21.78
N ILE A 109 1.80 -5.52 -20.83
CA ILE A 109 1.79 -5.77 -19.38
C ILE A 109 0.33 -5.89 -18.92
#